data_AF-A0A0D0QYY5-F1
#
_entry.id   AF-A0A0D0QYY5-F1
#
_cell.length_a   1.000
_cell.length_b   1.000
_cell.length_c   1.000
_cell.angle_alpha   90.00
_cell.angle_beta   90.00
_cell.angle_gamma   90.00
#
_symmetry.space_group_name_H-M   'P 1'
#
loop_
_entity.id
_entity.type
_entity.pdbx_description
1 polymer ?
#
loop_
_entity_poly.entity_id
_entity_poly.type
_entity_poly.pdbx_seq_one_letter_code
_entity_poly.pdbx_strand_id
1 'polypeptide(L)'
;MMKLFIILGALNAMMAVGTGAFGAHGLENKLSAKYMSVWEKATTYQMYHGLGLLAIGIISGTTSINVNWAGWLMFFGIVFFSGSLYILALTQTRILGAITPIGGVLFIVGWLMLIIATVKL
;
A
#
# COMPACT_ATOMS: atom_id res chain seq x y z
N MET A 1 7.91 10.95 14.07
CA MET A 1 7.03 10.17 13.18
C MET A 1 7.03 10.68 11.75
N MET A 2 6.93 12.00 11.51
CA MET A 2 7.08 12.66 10.19
C MET A 2 8.11 11.98 9.26
N LYS A 3 9.40 12.02 9.62
CA LYS A 3 10.49 11.49 8.76
C LYS A 3 10.29 10.01 8.42
N LEU A 4 9.79 9.20 9.36
CA LEU A 4 9.61 7.77 9.15
C LEU A 4 8.51 7.48 8.11
N PHE A 5 7.33 8.08 8.25
CA PHE A 5 6.26 7.86 7.27
C PHE A 5 6.57 8.43 5.90
N ILE A 6 7.33 9.54 5.82
CA ILE A 6 7.84 10.05 4.54
C ILE A 6 8.78 9.03 3.90
N ILE A 7 9.74 8.48 4.66
CA ILE A 7 10.67 7.45 4.15
C ILE A 7 9.89 6.21 3.69
N LEU A 8 8.97 5.71 4.50
CA LEU A 8 8.17 4.53 4.15
C LEU A 8 7.28 4.79 2.92
N GLY A 9 6.65 5.97 2.82
CA GLY A 9 5.84 6.35 1.66
C GLY A 9 6.68 6.44 0.38
N ALA A 10 7.85 7.09 0.45
CA ALA A 10 8.77 7.22 -0.67
C ALA A 10 9.32 5.86 -1.13
N LEU A 11 9.70 5.00 -0.18
CA LEU A 11 10.15 3.64 -0.48
C LEU A 11 9.05 2.83 -1.17
N ASN A 12 7.80 2.91 -0.69
CA ASN A 12 6.67 2.20 -1.29
C ASN A 12 6.34 2.74 -2.69
N ALA A 13 6.38 4.06 -2.90
CA ALA A 13 6.19 4.67 -4.21
C ALA A 13 7.30 4.25 -5.19
N MET A 14 8.57 4.30 -4.78
CA MET A 14 9.71 3.82 -5.57
C MET A 14 9.55 2.34 -5.95
N MET A 15 9.22 1.49 -4.97
CA MET A 15 8.97 0.07 -5.21
C MET A 15 7.79 -0.14 -6.16
N ALA A 16 6.70 0.63 -6.05
CA ALA A 16 5.54 0.52 -6.93
C ALA A 16 5.89 0.92 -8.38
N VAL A 17 6.73 1.93 -8.59
CA VAL A 17 7.25 2.23 -9.93
C VAL A 17 8.07 1.05 -10.47
N GLY A 18 8.96 0.49 -9.66
CA GLY A 18 9.79 -0.65 -10.03
C GLY A 18 8.99 -1.91 -10.36
N THR A 19 8.01 -2.28 -9.52
CA THR A 19 7.13 -3.43 -9.76
C THR A 19 6.18 -3.19 -10.93
N GLY A 20 5.73 -1.95 -11.16
CA GLY A 20 4.95 -1.58 -12.34
C GLY A 20 5.72 -1.80 -13.63
N ALA A 21 6.95 -1.29 -13.72
CA ALA A 21 7.83 -1.52 -14.86
C ALA A 21 8.17 -3.01 -15.05
N PHE A 22 8.44 -3.72 -13.95
CA PHE A 22 8.68 -5.16 -14.00
C PHE A 22 7.45 -5.96 -14.47
N GLY A 23 6.24 -5.55 -14.10
CA GLY A 23 5.00 -6.13 -14.62
C GLY A 23 4.89 -5.95 -16.13
N ALA A 24 5.05 -4.71 -16.60
CA ALA A 24 4.87 -4.33 -18.01
C ALA A 24 5.93 -4.93 -18.96
N HIS A 25 7.17 -5.14 -18.49
CA HIS A 25 8.27 -5.61 -19.35
C HIS A 25 8.84 -6.97 -18.95
N GLY A 26 8.86 -7.28 -17.65
CA GLY A 26 9.49 -8.48 -17.11
C GLY A 26 8.56 -9.68 -17.01
N LEU A 27 7.25 -9.44 -16.83
CA LEU A 27 6.21 -10.46 -16.64
C LEU A 27 5.24 -10.59 -17.82
N GLU A 28 5.33 -9.68 -18.80
CA GLU A 28 4.55 -9.73 -20.04
C GLU A 28 4.69 -11.10 -20.70
N ASN A 29 3.58 -11.70 -21.11
CA ASN A 29 3.49 -13.06 -21.67
C ASN A 29 3.98 -14.21 -20.77
N LYS A 30 4.45 -13.94 -19.55
CA LYS A 30 4.81 -14.97 -18.55
C LYS A 30 3.68 -15.28 -17.57
N LEU A 31 2.79 -14.32 -17.35
CA LEU A 31 1.58 -14.50 -16.54
C LEU A 31 0.34 -14.52 -17.42
N SER A 32 -0.66 -15.30 -17.02
CA SER A 32 -1.99 -15.20 -17.62
C SER A 32 -2.61 -13.83 -17.34
N ALA A 33 -3.55 -13.39 -18.17
CA ALA A 33 -4.24 -12.10 -18.00
C ALA A 33 -4.81 -11.92 -16.58
N LYS A 34 -5.31 -13.00 -15.97
CA LYS A 34 -5.80 -12.99 -14.58
C LYS A 34 -4.70 -12.59 -13.58
N TYR A 35 -3.53 -13.23 -13.65
CA TYR A 35 -2.46 -12.96 -12.68
C TYR A 35 -1.70 -11.67 -12.98
N MET A 36 -1.68 -11.23 -14.25
CA MET A 36 -1.22 -9.89 -14.59
C MET A 36 -2.11 -8.82 -13.95
N SER A 37 -3.44 -8.96 -14.04
CA SER A 37 -4.36 -8.04 -13.36
C SER A 37 -4.20 -8.03 -11.83
N VAL A 38 -3.85 -9.19 -11.23
CA VAL A 38 -3.52 -9.27 -9.80
C VAL A 38 -2.25 -8.48 -9.47
N TRP A 39 -1.20 -8.61 -10.28
CA TRP A 39 0.05 -7.87 -10.14
C TRP A 39 -0.15 -6.34 -10.27
N GLU A 40 -0.92 -5.91 -11.27
CA GLU A 40 -1.26 -4.50 -11.49
C GLU A 40 -2.06 -3.92 -10.33
N LYS A 41 -3.00 -4.70 -9.76
CA LYS A 41 -3.77 -4.28 -8.58
C LYS A 41 -2.87 -4.10 -7.36
N ALA A 42 -1.94 -5.02 -7.11
CA ALA A 42 -0.96 -4.91 -6.03
C ALA A 42 -0.15 -3.61 -6.15
N THR A 43 0.32 -3.31 -7.36
CA THR A 43 1.12 -2.12 -7.68
C THR A 43 0.35 -0.83 -7.52
N THR A 44 -0.87 -0.78 -8.05
CA THR A 44 -1.74 0.38 -7.94
C THR A 44 -2.06 0.71 -6.48
N TYR A 45 -2.44 -0.30 -5.69
CA TYR A 45 -2.76 -0.09 -4.27
C TYR A 45 -1.52 0.28 -3.45
N GLN A 46 -0.35 -0.28 -3.77
CA GLN A 46 0.90 0.09 -3.11
C GLN A 46 1.24 1.56 -3.37
N MET A 47 1.09 2.03 -4.62
CA MET A 47 1.35 3.43 -4.97
C MET A 47 0.42 4.36 -4.20
N TYR A 48 -0.90 4.15 -4.26
CA TYR A 48 -1.86 5.05 -3.60
C TYR A 48 -1.66 5.14 -2.09
N HIS A 49 -1.40 4.02 -1.42
CA HIS A 49 -1.18 4.03 0.03
C HIS A 49 0.25 4.49 0.40
N GLY A 50 1.22 4.33 -0.49
CA GLY A 50 2.53 4.96 -0.38
C GLY A 50 2.44 6.49 -0.43
N LEU A 51 1.63 7.04 -1.35
CA LEU A 51 1.32 8.47 -1.39
C LEU A 51 0.52 8.92 -0.16
N GLY A 52 -0.41 8.09 0.33
CA GLY A 52 -1.10 8.31 1.60
C GLY A 52 -0.13 8.42 2.80
N LEU A 53 0.89 7.56 2.86
CA LEU A 53 1.96 7.63 3.86
C LEU A 53 2.78 8.91 3.77
N LEU A 54 3.09 9.39 2.55
CA LEU A 54 3.75 10.68 2.37
C LEU A 54 2.90 11.81 2.95
N ALA A 55 1.60 11.85 2.62
CA ALA A 55 0.67 12.85 3.13
C ALA A 55 0.57 12.81 4.66
N ILE A 56 0.43 11.62 5.25
CA ILE A 56 0.42 11.42 6.71
C ILE A 56 1.73 11.90 7.35
N GLY A 57 2.86 11.60 6.72
CA GLY A 57 4.17 12.07 7.16
C GLY A 57 4.25 13.59 7.22
N ILE A 58 3.80 14.28 6.16
CA ILE A 58 3.75 15.75 6.09
C ILE A 58 2.81 16.30 7.18
N ILE A 59 1.57 15.80 7.28
CA ILE A 59 0.58 16.24 8.29
C ILE A 59 1.14 16.09 9.71
N SER A 60 1.78 14.96 10.02
CA SER A 60 2.43 14.71 11.32
C SER A 60 3.56 15.70 11.63
N GLY A 61 4.13 16.35 10.63
CA GLY A 61 5.23 17.31 10.77
C GLY A 61 4.81 18.76 10.79
N THR A 62 3.67 19.09 10.18
CA THR A 62 3.20 20.47 10.00
C THR A 62 2.00 20.83 10.86
N THR A 63 1.42 19.85 11.57
CA THR A 63 0.23 20.05 12.42
C THR A 63 0.42 19.37 13.79
N SER A 64 -0.44 19.69 14.75
CA SER A 64 -0.53 18.99 16.05
C SER A 64 -1.39 17.72 16.00
N ILE A 65 -1.96 17.36 14.85
CA ILE A 65 -2.86 16.23 14.70
C ILE A 65 -2.09 14.91 14.85
N ASN A 66 -2.58 14.02 15.71
CA ASN A 66 -2.01 12.67 15.84
C ASN A 66 -2.57 11.73 14.76
N VAL A 67 -1.74 11.48 13.74
CA VAL A 67 -2.05 10.58 12.61
C VAL A 67 -1.24 9.27 12.63
N ASN A 68 -0.64 8.92 13.77
CA ASN A 68 0.28 7.77 13.85
C ASN A 68 -0.39 6.44 13.53
N TRP A 69 -1.61 6.22 14.04
CA TRP A 69 -2.37 5.00 13.76
C TRP A 69 -2.75 4.91 12.29
N ALA A 70 -3.16 6.01 11.67
CA ALA A 70 -3.45 6.04 10.23
C ALA A 70 -2.22 5.61 9.42
N GLY A 71 -1.03 6.12 9.77
CA GLY A 71 0.22 5.78 9.09
C GLY A 71 0.59 4.30 9.21
N TRP A 72 0.56 3.75 10.43
CA TRP A 72 0.88 2.33 10.62
C TRP A 72 -0.12 1.39 9.95
N LEU A 73 -1.41 1.71 10.02
CA LEU A 73 -2.45 0.93 9.34
C LEU A 73 -2.26 0.96 7.82
N MET A 74 -1.91 2.09 7.23
CA MET A 74 -1.56 2.16 5.80
C MET A 74 -0.33 1.32 5.48
N PHE A 75 0.75 1.43 6.26
CA PHE A 75 1.96 0.66 6.00
C PHE A 75 1.72 -0.86 6.07
N PHE A 76 1.09 -1.35 7.14
CA PHE A 76 0.78 -2.77 7.24
C PHE A 76 -0.27 -3.20 6.21
N GLY A 77 -1.20 -2.33 5.86
CA GLY A 77 -2.11 -2.54 4.74
C GLY A 77 -1.37 -2.83 3.44
N ILE A 78 -0.30 -2.09 3.12
CA ILE A 78 0.54 -2.35 1.94
C ILE A 78 1.19 -3.74 2.02
N VAL A 79 1.78 -4.08 3.16
CA VAL A 79 2.44 -5.37 3.37
C VAL A 79 1.46 -6.53 3.18
N PHE A 80 0.30 -6.48 3.81
CA PHE A 80 -0.69 -7.56 3.74
C PHE A 80 -1.45 -7.57 2.41
N PHE A 81 -1.81 -6.42 1.84
CA PHE A 81 -2.57 -6.34 0.60
C PHE A 81 -1.66 -6.52 -0.61
N SER A 82 -0.77 -5.56 -0.88
CA SER A 82 0.08 -5.58 -2.08
C SER A 82 1.12 -6.69 -2.01
N GLY A 83 1.76 -6.90 -0.86
CA GLY A 83 2.73 -7.98 -0.68
C GLY A 83 2.14 -9.36 -0.96
N SER A 84 0.95 -9.67 -0.42
CA SER A 84 0.30 -10.97 -0.69
C SER A 84 -0.11 -11.14 -2.15
N LEU A 85 -0.59 -10.08 -2.81
CA LEU A 85 -0.98 -10.14 -4.22
C LEU A 85 0.21 -10.30 -5.16
N TYR A 86 1.37 -9.69 -4.87
CA TYR A 86 2.59 -9.94 -5.65
C TYR A 86 3.02 -11.39 -5.58
N ILE A 87 3.06 -11.96 -4.38
CA ILE A 87 3.42 -13.36 -4.20
C ILE A 87 2.37 -14.26 -4.87
N LEU A 88 1.08 -13.97 -4.69
CA LEU A 88 -0.02 -14.70 -5.35
C LEU A 88 0.11 -14.69 -6.88
N ALA A 89 0.46 -13.54 -7.49
CA ALA A 89 0.62 -13.43 -8.94
C ALA A 89 1.74 -14.35 -9.46
N LEU A 90 2.84 -14.47 -8.73
CA LEU A 90 4.01 -15.26 -9.12
C LEU A 90 3.88 -16.75 -8.79
N THR A 91 3.38 -17.08 -7.60
CA THR A 91 3.36 -18.46 -7.08
C THR A 91 2.02 -19.14 -7.28
N GLN A 92 0.96 -18.38 -7.58
CA GLN A 92 -0.43 -18.86 -7.70
C GLN A 92 -0.95 -19.56 -6.43
N THR A 93 -0.32 -19.30 -5.27
CA THR A 93 -0.69 -19.89 -3.99
C THR A 93 -1.98 -19.26 -3.46
N ARG A 94 -3.11 -19.96 -3.64
CA ARG A 94 -4.46 -19.44 -3.34
C ARG A 94 -4.68 -18.97 -1.90
N ILE A 95 -3.98 -19.54 -0.92
CA ILE A 95 -4.12 -19.15 0.49
C ILE A 95 -3.75 -17.68 0.73
N LEU A 96 -2.85 -17.13 -0.09
CA LEU A 96 -2.46 -15.72 -0.01
C LEU A 96 -3.61 -14.78 -0.38
N GLY A 97 -4.55 -15.23 -1.21
CA GLY A 97 -5.77 -14.49 -1.52
C GLY A 97 -6.68 -14.30 -0.30
N ALA A 98 -6.57 -15.15 0.74
CA ALA A 98 -7.29 -14.97 2.00
C ALA A 98 -6.60 -13.98 2.95
N ILE A 99 -5.32 -13.64 2.71
CA ILE A 99 -4.56 -12.65 3.49
C ILE A 99 -4.86 -11.23 2.98
N THR A 100 -5.05 -11.07 1.66
CA THR A 100 -5.32 -9.76 1.03
C THR A 100 -6.46 -8.96 1.68
N PRO A 101 -7.62 -9.54 2.06
CA PRO A 101 -8.70 -8.82 2.73
C PRO A 101 -8.29 -8.15 4.03
N ILE A 102 -7.35 -8.73 4.79
CA ILE A 102 -6.82 -8.13 6.03
C ILE A 102 -6.19 -6.78 5.70
N GLY A 103 -5.33 -6.72 4.68
CA GLY A 103 -4.72 -5.47 4.23
C GLY A 103 -5.74 -4.45 3.74
N GLY A 104 -6.82 -4.90 3.07
CA GLY A 104 -7.93 -4.05 2.65
C GLY A 104 -8.66 -3.41 3.82
N VAL A 105 -8.93 -4.17 4.89
CA VAL A 105 -9.52 -3.64 6.12
C VAL A 105 -8.57 -2.64 6.79
N LEU A 106 -7.26 -2.94 6.86
CA LEU A 106 -6.27 -2.01 7.42
C LEU A 106 -6.25 -0.69 6.66
N PHE A 107 -6.35 -0.71 5.32
CA PHE A 107 -6.48 0.51 4.53
C PHE A 107 -7.73 1.31 4.87
N ILE A 108 -8.89 0.66 4.90
CA ILE A 108 -10.17 1.31 5.24
C ILE A 108 -10.08 1.98 6.62
N VAL A 109 -9.60 1.25 7.63
CA VAL A 109 -9.46 1.78 8.99
C VAL A 109 -8.39 2.87 9.04
N GLY A 110 -7.30 2.76 8.29
CA GLY A 110 -6.26 3.78 8.19
C GLY A 110 -6.78 5.11 7.65
N TRP A 111 -7.54 5.08 6.55
CA TRP A 111 -8.20 6.28 6.02
C TRP A 111 -9.25 6.84 6.98
N LEU A 112 -10.04 5.98 7.63
CA LEU A 112 -11.01 6.40 8.65
C LEU A 112 -10.32 7.09 9.84
N MET A 113 -9.19 6.58 10.30
CA MET A 113 -8.40 7.22 11.36
C MET A 113 -7.89 8.60 10.96
N LEU A 114 -7.47 8.77 9.70
CA LEU A 114 -7.08 10.09 9.18
C LEU A 114 -8.28 11.06 9.17
N ILE A 115 -9.46 10.61 8.74
CA ILE A 115 -10.70 11.41 8.78
C ILE A 115 -11.00 11.83 10.22
N ILE A 116 -11.04 10.89 11.16
CA ILE A 116 -11.37 11.16 12.57
C ILE A 116 -10.36 12.12 13.21
N ALA A 117 -9.08 11.95 12.90
CA ALA A 117 -8.03 12.81 13.43
C ALA A 117 -8.15 14.26 12.91
N THR A 118 -8.67 14.43 11.68
CA THR A 118 -8.78 15.75 11.04
C THR A 118 -10.10 16.46 11.40
N VAL A 119 -11.21 15.74 11.56
CA VAL A 119 -12.52 16.32 11.91
C VAL A 119 -12.56 16.88 13.34
N LYS A 120 -11.67 16.41 14.22
CA LYS A 120 -11.58 16.89 15.62
C LYS A 120 -10.80 18.20 15.78
N LEU A 121 -10.45 18.88 14.68
CA LEU A 121 -9.85 20.21 14.67
C LEU A 121 -10.89 21.32 14.82
#